data_AF-A0A7L9CCQ5-F1
#
_entry.id   AF-A0A7L9CCQ5-F1
#
_cell.length_a   1.000
_cell.length_b   1.000
_cell.length_c   1.000
_cell.angle_alpha   90.00
_cell.angle_beta   90.00
_cell.angle_gamma   90.00
#
_symmetry.space_group_name_H-M   'P 1'
#
loop_
_entity.id
_entity.type
_entity.pdbx_description
1 polymer ?
#
loop_
_entity_poly.entity_id
_entity_poly.type
_entity_poly.pdbx_seq_one_letter_code
_entity_poly.pdbx_strand_id
1 'polypeptide(L)'
;MPYYSSKRREMSYKANGKDCQRCPHFGICTSSRYGRRITRMREEPLKERLEVIYHSREGQEVYRLRKQKVELPFGHMKRNLGAGQFLLRGRKGVNAELSLLSTGFNIARMITLVGISTLIVKLQGM
;
A
#
# COMPACT_ATOMS: atom_id res chain seq x y z
N MET A 1 3.06 29.61 10.41
CA MET A 1 1.87 29.21 9.63
C MET A 1 2.20 27.98 8.77
N PRO A 2 1.30 26.99 8.69
CA PRO A 2 1.47 25.86 7.79
C PRO A 2 1.30 26.32 6.32
N TYR A 3 2.12 25.76 5.44
CA TYR A 3 2.05 26.00 3.99
C TYR A 3 1.74 24.69 3.27
N TYR A 4 0.75 24.71 2.39
CA TYR A 4 0.35 23.55 1.60
C TYR A 4 0.96 23.61 0.19
N SER A 5 1.63 22.53 -0.22
CA SER A 5 2.12 22.36 -1.59
C SER A 5 1.18 21.47 -2.39
N SER A 6 0.38 22.06 -3.28
CA SER A 6 -0.56 21.33 -4.13
C SER A 6 0.13 20.35 -5.10
N LYS A 7 1.30 20.74 -5.62
CA LYS A 7 2.11 19.93 -6.56
C LYS A 7 2.64 18.63 -5.92
N ARG A 8 2.97 18.67 -4.62
CA ARG A 8 3.51 17.51 -3.89
C ARG A 8 2.50 16.84 -2.94
N ARG A 9 1.32 17.43 -2.73
CA ARG A 9 0.30 16.98 -1.74
C ARG A 9 0.86 16.89 -0.31
N GLU A 10 1.70 17.86 0.04
CA GLU A 10 2.41 17.92 1.32
C GLU A 10 1.99 19.16 2.11
N MET A 11 1.91 19.01 3.44
CA MET A 11 1.77 20.09 4.40
C MET A 11 3.10 20.33 5.13
N SER A 12 3.61 21.56 5.03
CA SER A 12 4.83 21.98 5.72
C SER A 12 4.47 22.86 6.91
N TYR A 13 4.88 22.45 8.10
CA TYR A 13 4.75 23.18 9.35
C TYR A 13 6.11 23.78 9.70
N LYS A 14 6.15 25.09 9.94
CA LYS A 14 7.36 25.79 10.37
C LYS A 14 7.09 26.49 11.71
N ALA A 15 7.88 26.14 12.71
CA ALA A 15 7.91 26.83 13.99
C ALA A 15 8.66 28.16 13.86
N ASN A 16 8.32 29.14 14.70
CA ASN A 16 9.03 30.41 14.71
C ASN A 16 10.44 30.22 15.28
N GLY A 17 11.44 30.84 14.66
CA GLY A 17 12.83 30.71 15.06
C GLY A 17 13.08 31.19 16.49
N LYS A 18 12.43 32.29 16.90
CA LYS A 18 12.56 32.84 18.26
C LYS A 18 12.04 31.88 19.33
N ASP A 19 10.92 31.22 19.05
CA ASP A 19 10.31 30.25 19.98
C ASP A 19 11.16 28.98 20.06
N CYS A 20 11.73 28.52 18.93
CA CYS A 20 12.64 27.39 18.92
C CYS A 20 13.95 27.67 19.69
N GLN A 21 14.51 28.88 19.61
CA GLN A 21 15.74 29.24 20.31
C GLN A 21 15.57 29.33 21.83
N ARG A 22 14.36 29.61 22.30
CA ARG A 22 14.01 29.63 23.74
C ARG A 22 13.60 28.25 24.27
N CYS A 23 13.52 27.24 23.41
CA CYS A 23 13.11 25.90 23.80
C CYS A 23 14.27 25.16 24.50
N PRO A 24 14.04 24.50 25.66
CA PRO A 24 15.05 23.69 26.35
C PRO A 24 15.63 22.55 25.49
N HIS A 25 14.92 22.14 24.44
CA HIS A 25 15.35 21.10 23.50
C HIS A 25 16.05 21.65 22.25
N PHE A 26 16.35 22.94 22.19
CA PHE A 26 17.15 23.52 21.12
C PHE A 26 18.54 22.88 21.08
N GLY A 27 19.00 22.46 19.90
CA GLY A 27 20.21 21.64 19.73
C GLY A 27 19.94 20.14 19.57
N ILE A 28 18.93 19.58 20.24
CA ILE A 28 18.50 18.17 20.06
C ILE A 28 17.38 18.09 19.02
N CYS A 29 16.37 18.94 19.15
CA CYS A 29 15.17 18.95 18.30
C CYS A 29 15.40 19.64 16.94
N THR A 30 16.21 20.70 16.92
CA THR A 30 16.69 21.39 15.72
C THR A 30 17.88 22.28 16.06
N SER A 31 18.82 22.45 15.13
CA SER A 31 19.92 23.42 15.21
C SER A 31 19.67 24.68 14.35
N SER A 32 18.54 24.74 13.64
CA SER A 32 18.21 25.85 12.75
C SER A 32 17.79 27.10 13.52
N ARG A 33 18.48 28.22 13.29
CA ARG A 33 18.10 29.54 13.82
C ARG A 33 16.72 30.01 13.34
N TYR A 34 16.27 29.50 12.19
CA TYR A 34 14.99 29.85 11.57
C TYR A 34 13.82 28.97 12.04
N GLY A 35 14.05 28.08 13.00
CA GLY A 35 13.05 27.19 13.58
C GLY A 35 12.93 25.83 12.87
N ARG A 36 12.32 24.87 13.56
CA ARG A 36 12.10 23.51 13.05
C ARG A 36 11.07 23.52 11.92
N ARG A 37 11.37 22.79 10.83
CA ARG A 37 10.43 22.51 9.75
C ARG A 37 10.05 21.03 9.75
N ILE A 38 8.76 20.74 9.70
CA ILE A 38 8.23 19.39 9.59
C ILE A 38 7.37 19.34 8.33
N THR A 39 7.66 18.40 7.44
CA THR A 39 6.81 18.13 6.28
C THR A 39 6.04 16.85 6.56
N ARG A 40 4.72 16.87 6.37
CA ARG A 40 3.86 15.69 6.41
C ARG A 40 3.09 15.56 5.12
N MET A 41 2.90 14.32 4.66
CA MET A 41 2.01 14.07 3.53
C MET A 41 0.56 14.31 3.95
N ARG A 42 -0.30 14.69 3.01
CA ARG A 42 -1.73 14.87 3.27
C ARG A 42 -2.37 13.58 3.79
N GLU A 43 -1.90 12.43 3.31
CA GLU A 43 -2.40 11.11 3.67
C GLU A 43 -1.71 10.49 4.91
N GLU A 44 -0.82 11.22 5.61
CA GLU A 44 -0.15 10.70 6.82
C GLU A 44 -1.13 10.19 7.89
N PRO A 45 -2.28 10.85 8.17
CA PRO A 45 -3.26 10.33 9.14
C PRO A 45 -3.89 9.00 8.70
N LEU A 46 -3.95 8.71 7.40
CA LEU A 46 -4.39 7.40 6.92
C LEU A 46 -3.30 6.36 7.19
N LYS A 47 -2.03 6.70 6.93
CA LYS A 47 -0.89 5.83 7.18
C LYS A 47 -0.76 5.47 8.66
N GLU A 48 -0.85 6.45 9.56
CA GLU A 48 -0.81 6.23 11.02
C GLU A 48 -1.94 5.28 11.47
N ARG A 49 -3.17 5.44 10.94
CA ARG A 49 -4.27 4.50 11.22
C ARG A 49 -3.98 3.09 10.72
N LEU A 50 -3.41 2.96 9.51
CA LEU A 50 -3.04 1.66 8.95
C LEU A 50 -1.91 1.01 9.75
N GLU A 51 -0.94 1.77 10.25
CA GLU A 51 0.12 1.27 11.14
C GLU A 51 -0.43 0.74 12.46
N VAL A 52 -1.36 1.48 13.09
CA VAL A 52 -2.04 1.00 14.31
C VAL A 52 -2.78 -0.31 14.05
N ILE A 53 -3.54 -0.40 12.94
CA ILE A 53 -4.22 -1.64 12.55
C ILE A 53 -3.19 -2.76 12.30
N TYR A 54 -2.10 -2.48 11.60
CA TYR A 54 -1.05 -3.45 11.32
C TYR A 54 -0.42 -4.00 12.61
N HIS A 55 -0.12 -3.16 13.60
CA HIS A 55 0.46 -3.58 14.88
C HIS A 55 -0.54 -4.25 15.83
N SER A 56 -1.84 -4.18 15.56
CA SER A 56 -2.85 -4.90 16.32
C SER A 56 -2.71 -6.42 16.18
N ARG A 57 -3.15 -7.17 17.20
CA ARG A 57 -3.14 -8.64 17.17
C ARG A 57 -3.93 -9.21 15.99
N GLU A 58 -5.10 -8.64 15.72
CA GLU A 58 -5.96 -9.05 14.59
C GLU A 58 -5.29 -8.77 13.24
N GLY A 59 -4.68 -7.58 13.10
CA GLY A 59 -3.94 -7.19 11.90
C GLY A 59 -2.76 -8.12 11.61
N GLN A 60 -1.99 -8.49 12.64
CA GLN A 60 -0.89 -9.44 12.52
C GLN A 60 -1.37 -10.84 12.12
N GLU A 61 -2.50 -11.30 12.65
CA GLU A 61 -3.06 -12.61 12.26
C GLU A 61 -3.50 -12.64 10.80
N VAL A 62 -4.17 -11.59 10.33
CA VAL A 62 -4.51 -11.43 8.91
C VAL A 62 -3.25 -11.36 8.04
N TYR A 63 -2.21 -10.65 8.51
CA TYR A 63 -0.95 -10.53 7.78
C TYR A 63 -0.24 -11.88 7.64
N ARG A 64 -0.24 -12.71 8.69
CA ARG A 64 0.29 -14.07 8.66
C ARG A 64 -0.40 -14.95 7.62
N LEU A 65 -1.73 -14.85 7.51
CA LEU A 65 -2.51 -15.57 6.49
C LEU A 65 -2.20 -15.09 5.06
N ARG A 66 -1.98 -13.79 4.86
CA ARG A 66 -1.61 -13.22 3.55
C ARG A 66 -0.27 -13.74 3.05
N LYS A 67 0.73 -13.83 3.94
CA LYS A 67 2.05 -14.39 3.61
C LYS A 67 1.97 -15.81 3.07
N GLN A 68 1.02 -16.61 3.56
CA GLN A 68 0.82 -17.99 3.13
C GLN A 68 0.02 -18.10 1.82
N LYS A 69 -1.04 -17.29 1.68
CA LYS A 69 -2.03 -17.49 0.60
C LYS A 69 -1.85 -16.56 -0.58
N VAL A 70 -1.53 -15.30 -0.33
CA VAL A 70 -1.65 -14.21 -1.31
C VAL A 70 -0.28 -13.90 -1.94
N GLU A 71 0.78 -13.85 -1.14
CA GLU A 71 2.11 -13.48 -1.64
C GLU A 71 2.64 -14.44 -2.71
N LEU A 72 2.35 -15.73 -2.60
CA LEU A 72 2.76 -16.75 -3.58
C LEU A 72 2.12 -16.53 -4.97
N PRO A 73 0.78 -16.44 -5.11
CA PRO A 73 0.14 -16.06 -6.37
C PRO A 73 0.66 -14.75 -6.95
N PHE A 74 0.84 -13.72 -6.14
CA PHE A 74 1.36 -12.44 -6.61
C PHE A 74 2.80 -12.56 -7.12
N GLY A 75 3.66 -13.29 -6.41
CA GLY A 75 5.02 -13.59 -6.85
C GLY A 75 5.03 -14.36 -8.16
N HIS A 76 4.17 -15.36 -8.30
CA HIS A 76 4.03 -16.15 -9.52
C HIS A 76 3.58 -15.29 -10.71
N MET A 77 2.52 -14.49 -10.55
CA MET A 77 2.06 -13.58 -11.60
C MET A 77 3.16 -12.60 -12.02
N LYS A 78 3.86 -12.01 -11.05
CA LYS A 78 4.89 -11.00 -11.31
C LYS A 78 6.14 -11.55 -11.98
N ARG A 79 6.63 -12.71 -11.54
CA ARG A 79 7.94 -13.26 -11.94
C ARG A 79 7.83 -14.34 -13.01
N ASN A 80 6.85 -15.22 -12.91
CA ASN A 80 6.73 -16.36 -13.82
C ASN A 80 5.83 -16.02 -15.02
N LEU A 81 4.75 -15.25 -14.81
CA LEU A 81 3.86 -14.81 -15.91
C LEU A 81 4.29 -13.47 -16.52
N GLY A 82 5.38 -12.85 -16.04
CA GLY A 82 5.89 -11.58 -16.56
C GLY A 82 5.01 -10.36 -16.27
N ALA A 83 3.96 -10.49 -15.44
CA ALA A 83 3.03 -9.41 -15.13
C ALA A 83 3.56 -8.45 -14.04
N GLY A 84 4.82 -8.04 -14.16
CA GLY A 84 5.47 -7.12 -13.22
C GLY A 84 5.16 -5.65 -13.46
N GLN A 85 4.60 -5.32 -14.61
CA GLN A 85 4.22 -3.97 -15.02
C GLN A 85 2.87 -4.03 -15.73
N PHE A 86 2.05 -2.99 -15.57
CA PHE A 86 0.78 -2.84 -16.26
C PHE A 86 0.98 -2.07 -17.57
N LEU A 87 0.23 -2.45 -18.60
CA LEU A 87 0.29 -1.82 -19.93
C LEU A 87 -0.56 -0.55 -19.99
N LEU A 88 -1.73 -0.60 -19.37
CA LEU A 88 -2.71 0.47 -19.30
C LEU A 88 -2.42 1.39 -18.13
N ARG A 89 -2.79 2.66 -18.30
CA ARG A 89 -2.67 3.70 -17.29
C ARG A 89 -4.00 3.99 -16.63
N GLY A 90 -3.92 4.43 -15.38
CA GLY A 90 -5.10 4.80 -14.60
C GLY A 90 -5.79 3.60 -13.96
N ARG A 91 -6.57 3.88 -12.92
CA ARG A 91 -7.11 2.86 -12.01
C ARG A 91 -8.03 1.85 -12.72
N LYS A 92 -8.82 2.31 -13.69
CA LYS A 92 -9.73 1.44 -14.46
C LYS A 92 -8.95 0.44 -15.34
N GLY A 93 -7.94 0.90 -16.06
CA GLY A 93 -7.12 0.03 -16.93
C GLY A 93 -6.32 -0.99 -16.13
N VAL A 94 -5.65 -0.55 -15.06
CA VAL A 94 -4.92 -1.43 -14.14
C VAL A 94 -5.84 -2.49 -13.52
N ASN A 95 -7.06 -2.13 -13.13
CA ASN A 95 -8.02 -3.08 -12.59
C ASN A 95 -8.50 -4.10 -13.63
N ALA A 96 -8.63 -3.72 -14.90
CA ALA A 96 -9.00 -4.64 -15.98
C ALA A 96 -7.88 -5.68 -16.19
N GLU A 97 -6.63 -5.25 -16.29
CA GLU A 97 -5.49 -6.17 -16.43
C GLU A 97 -5.33 -7.11 -15.25
N LEU A 98 -5.39 -6.57 -14.02
CA LEU A 98 -5.28 -7.38 -12.82
C LEU A 98 -6.43 -8.40 -12.71
N SER A 99 -7.65 -8.03 -13.13
CA SER A 99 -8.80 -8.93 -13.17
C SER A 99 -8.56 -10.08 -14.15
N LEU A 100 -8.04 -9.81 -15.35
CA LEU A 100 -7.74 -10.84 -16.34
C LEU A 100 -6.66 -11.81 -15.83
N LEU A 101 -5.56 -11.28 -15.28
CA LEU A 101 -4.47 -12.07 -14.71
C LEU A 101 -4.95 -12.96 -13.55
N SER A 102 -5.72 -12.38 -12.62
CA SER A 102 -6.25 -13.10 -11.46
C SER A 102 -7.24 -14.19 -11.89
N THR A 103 -8.07 -13.91 -12.89
CA THR A 103 -9.04 -14.88 -13.43
C THR A 103 -8.33 -16.04 -14.09
N GLY A 104 -7.34 -15.77 -14.96
CA GLY A 104 -6.54 -16.80 -15.59
C GLY A 104 -5.79 -17.67 -14.59
N PHE A 105 -5.16 -17.06 -13.58
CA PHE A 105 -4.51 -17.78 -12.49
C PHE A 105 -5.50 -18.67 -11.72
N ASN A 106 -6.66 -18.15 -11.36
CA ASN A 106 -7.68 -18.90 -10.62
C ASN A 106 -8.20 -20.10 -11.43
N ILE A 107 -8.46 -19.93 -12.74
CA ILE A 107 -8.88 -21.03 -13.61
C ILE A 107 -7.80 -22.11 -13.67
N ALA A 108 -6.55 -21.73 -13.95
CA ALA A 108 -5.43 -22.68 -13.99
C ALA A 108 -5.26 -23.43 -12.65
N ARG A 109 -5.42 -22.71 -11.53
CA ARG A 109 -5.34 -23.31 -10.21
C ARG A 109 -6.50 -24.26 -9.93
N MET A 110 -7.72 -23.91 -10.31
CA MET A 110 -8.88 -24.79 -10.17
C MET A 110 -8.72 -26.06 -10.99
N ILE A 111 -8.28 -25.95 -12.24
CA ILE A 111 -7.98 -27.11 -13.10
C ILE A 111 -6.97 -28.04 -12.40
N THR A 112 -5.92 -27.48 -11.80
CA THR A 112 -4.91 -28.27 -11.07
C THR A 112 -5.48 -28.98 -9.84
N LEU A 113 -6.45 -28.37 -9.14
CA LEU A 113 -7.00 -28.90 -7.89
C LEU A 113 -8.11 -29.93 -8.09
N VAL A 114 -8.99 -29.72 -9.07
CA VAL A 114 -10.19 -30.55 -9.25
C VAL A 114 -10.27 -31.23 -10.62
N GLY A 115 -9.40 -30.89 -11.57
CA GLY A 115 -9.46 -31.39 -12.94
C GLY A 115 -10.46 -30.65 -13.83
N ILE A 116 -10.29 -30.78 -15.14
CA ILE A 116 -11.09 -30.04 -16.14
C ILE A 116 -12.55 -30.48 -16.10
N SER A 117 -12.82 -31.79 -16.11
CA SER A 117 -14.19 -32.33 -16.17
C SER A 117 -15.02 -31.88 -14.97
N THR A 118 -14.47 -32.00 -13.75
CA THR A 118 -15.14 -31.57 -12.52
C THR A 118 -15.34 -30.05 -12.48
N LEU A 119 -14.39 -29.27 -13.00
CA LEU A 119 -14.53 -27.82 -13.08
C LEU A 119 -15.68 -27.40 -14.02
N ILE A 120 -15.79 -28.02 -15.20
CA ILE A 120 -16.87 -27.72 -16.16
C ILE A 120 -18.23 -28.01 -15.53
N VAL A 121 -18.41 -29.17 -14.89
CA VAL A 121 -19.65 -29.53 -14.22
C VAL A 121 -20.02 -28.52 -13.13
N LYS A 122 -19.04 -28.09 -12.32
CA LYS A 122 -19.27 -27.09 -11.27
C LYS A 122 -19.66 -25.71 -11.81
N LEU A 123 -19.13 -25.31 -12.96
CA LEU A 123 -19.44 -24.02 -13.58
C LEU A 123 -20.78 -24.02 -14.32
N GLN A 124 -21.22 -25.15 -14.85
CA GLN A 124 -22.52 -25.30 -15.50
C GLN A 124 -23.70 -25.34 -14.49
N GLY A 125 -23.41 -25.65 -13.23
CA GLY A 125 -24.40 -25.67 -12.14
C GLY A 125 -24.52 -24.35 -11.36
N MET A 126 -23.83 -23.28 -11.79
CA MET A 126 -23.95 -21.92 -11.26
C MET A 126 -24.86 -21.07 -12.15
#